data_AF-A0A836X713-F1
#
_entry.id   AF-A0A836X713-F1
#
_cell.length_a   1.000
_cell.length_b   1.000
_cell.length_c   1.000
_cell.angle_alpha   90.00
_cell.angle_beta   90.00
_cell.angle_gamma   90.00
#
_symmetry.space_group_name_H-M   'P 1'
#
loop_
_entity.id
_entity.type
_entity.pdbx_description
1 polymer ?
#
loop_
_entity_poly.entity_id
_entity_poly.type
_entity_poly.pdbx_seq_one_letter_code
_entity_poly.pdbx_strand_id
1 'polypeptide(L)'
;MHHPHEVIEGNINGNQYTLRVAIPNYVNNILQHYSSTNSESLEHIYESTDIKIDHLHFGLICKFDNPIETSMHDDEMNLDHHLREIVYTYGPLIFKNVYLDSEHRNVGHRNRFPHLNFHRDRNASNPTPYSLFSRDPFDTEQVEPRTSSTLFVPNITAYLQCLQEKRYGLVEGNGLIQNSELYLEDDMRSLINDIVLENPWNEPNGTGEISILDNRTILHASYYQNITMKSYRIGVRYLQ
;
A
#
# COMPACT_ATOMS: atom_id res chain seq x y z
N MET A 1 4.53 -18.55 17.87
CA MET A 1 3.88 -17.66 16.89
C MET A 1 3.38 -16.46 17.65
N HIS A 2 3.83 -15.26 17.29
CA HIS A 2 3.28 -14.02 17.84
C HIS A 2 1.84 -13.84 17.38
N HIS A 3 0.98 -13.27 18.23
CA HIS A 3 -0.40 -13.00 17.88
C HIS A 3 -0.42 -11.85 16.83
N PRO A 4 -1.22 -11.91 15.76
CA PRO A 4 -1.13 -10.92 14.67
C PRO A 4 -1.54 -9.49 15.06
N HIS A 5 -2.10 -9.33 16.27
CA HIS A 5 -2.42 -8.03 16.86
C HIS A 5 -1.30 -7.47 17.74
N GLU A 6 -0.25 -8.25 18.02
CA GLU A 6 0.86 -7.81 18.85
C GLU A 6 1.76 -6.84 18.10
N VAL A 7 2.19 -5.81 18.82
CA VAL A 7 3.32 -4.98 18.40
C VAL A 7 4.59 -5.70 18.82
N ILE A 8 5.51 -5.88 17.87
CA ILE A 8 6.83 -6.43 18.12
C ILE A 8 7.77 -5.25 18.30
N GLU A 9 8.49 -5.24 19.41
CA GLU A 9 9.58 -4.31 19.67
C GLU A 9 10.90 -5.00 19.33
N GLY A 10 11.83 -4.26 18.74
CA GLY A 10 13.13 -4.78 18.39
C GLY A 10 14.20 -3.70 18.36
N ASN A 11 15.45 -4.14 18.28
CA ASN A 11 16.61 -3.27 18.13
C ASN A 11 17.46 -3.75 16.96
N ILE A 12 17.83 -2.83 16.07
CA ILE A 12 18.78 -3.10 15.00
C ILE A 12 19.85 -2.01 15.00
N ASN A 13 21.11 -2.43 15.16
CA ASN A 13 22.27 -1.53 15.21
C ASN A 13 22.11 -0.39 16.24
N GLY A 14 21.49 -0.67 17.39
CA GLY A 14 21.25 0.32 18.43
C GLY A 14 19.97 1.14 18.23
N ASN A 15 19.28 1.02 17.10
CA ASN A 15 18.03 1.72 16.82
C ASN A 15 16.83 0.87 17.23
N GLN A 16 16.02 1.42 18.13
CA GLN A 16 14.76 0.80 18.51
C GLN A 16 13.74 0.96 17.40
N TYR A 17 12.95 -0.09 17.18
CA TYR A 17 11.83 -0.07 16.26
C TYR A 17 10.63 -0.82 16.83
N THR A 18 9.46 -0.43 16.34
CA THR A 18 8.21 -1.17 16.51
C THR A 18 7.75 -1.69 15.16
N LEU A 19 7.26 -2.92 15.14
CA LEU A 19 6.73 -3.59 13.97
C LEU A 19 5.34 -4.11 14.29
N ARG A 20 4.37 -3.85 13.41
CA ARG A 20 3.02 -4.40 13.55
C ARG A 20 2.40 -4.69 12.20
N VAL A 21 1.55 -5.71 12.19
CA VAL A 21 0.58 -5.90 11.10
C VAL A 21 -0.39 -4.71 11.11
N ALA A 22 -0.66 -4.15 9.94
CA ALA A 22 -1.57 -3.01 9.84
C ALA A 22 -3.04 -3.45 9.98
N ILE A 23 -3.42 -4.50 9.26
CA ILE A 23 -4.75 -5.10 9.27
C ILE A 23 -4.63 -6.62 9.50
N PRO A 24 -4.75 -7.09 10.74
CA PRO A 24 -4.72 -8.51 11.06
C PRO A 24 -6.00 -9.22 10.62
N ASN A 25 -5.90 -10.54 10.38
CA ASN A 25 -7.01 -11.39 9.95
C ASN A 25 -7.77 -10.89 8.71
N TYR A 26 -7.04 -10.34 7.74
CA TYR A 26 -7.60 -9.61 6.60
C TYR A 26 -8.64 -10.42 5.81
N VAL A 27 -8.39 -11.70 5.57
CA VAL A 27 -9.32 -12.59 4.85
C VAL A 27 -10.70 -12.66 5.55
N ASN A 28 -10.71 -12.69 6.88
CA ASN A 28 -11.97 -12.72 7.62
C ASN A 28 -12.71 -11.37 7.51
N ASN A 29 -11.97 -10.26 7.53
CA ASN A 29 -12.55 -8.92 7.40
C ASN A 29 -13.23 -8.75 6.03
N ILE A 30 -12.55 -9.13 4.93
CA ILE A 30 -13.14 -9.04 3.59
C ILE A 30 -14.37 -9.95 3.45
N LEU A 31 -14.32 -11.18 4.00
CA LEU A 31 -15.45 -12.10 3.97
C LEU A 31 -16.64 -11.56 4.72
N GLN A 32 -16.41 -11.02 5.92
CA GLN A 32 -17.47 -10.42 6.72
C GLN A 32 -18.08 -9.22 6.01
N HIS A 33 -17.25 -8.34 5.45
CA HIS A 33 -17.69 -7.13 4.75
C HIS A 33 -18.56 -7.45 3.53
N TYR A 34 -18.13 -8.38 2.68
CA TYR A 34 -18.82 -8.72 1.42
C TYR A 34 -19.84 -9.87 1.53
N SER A 35 -20.07 -10.41 2.74
CA SER A 35 -20.96 -11.56 2.97
C SER A 35 -22.42 -11.34 2.53
N SER A 36 -22.90 -10.10 2.52
CA SER A 36 -24.31 -9.78 2.23
C SER A 36 -24.66 -9.75 0.74
N THR A 37 -23.65 -9.64 -0.12
CA THR A 37 -23.80 -9.42 -1.57
C THR A 37 -23.12 -10.48 -2.41
N ASN A 38 -22.19 -11.23 -1.83
CA ASN A 38 -21.55 -12.33 -2.51
C ASN A 38 -22.03 -13.67 -1.94
N SER A 39 -22.82 -14.40 -2.73
CA SER A 39 -23.20 -15.78 -2.44
C SER A 39 -22.14 -16.79 -2.89
N GLU A 40 -21.15 -16.35 -3.67
CA GLU A 40 -20.06 -17.19 -4.14
C GLU A 40 -19.01 -17.34 -3.04
N SER A 41 -18.57 -18.57 -2.81
CA SER A 41 -17.48 -18.83 -1.89
C SER A 41 -16.16 -18.31 -2.49
N LEU A 42 -15.16 -18.06 -1.65
CA LEU A 42 -13.82 -17.65 -2.13
C LEU A 42 -13.24 -18.67 -3.11
N GLU A 43 -13.52 -19.96 -2.91
CA GLU A 43 -13.15 -21.03 -3.85
C GLU A 43 -13.67 -20.76 -5.26
N HIS A 44 -14.91 -20.29 -5.39
CA HIS A 44 -15.45 -20.02 -6.71
C HIS A 44 -14.81 -18.79 -7.37
N ILE A 45 -14.46 -17.77 -6.57
CA ILE A 45 -13.73 -16.61 -7.09
C ILE A 45 -12.34 -17.01 -7.59
N TYR A 46 -11.67 -17.93 -6.90
CA TYR A 46 -10.39 -18.49 -7.36
C TYR A 46 -10.51 -19.28 -8.66
N GLU A 47 -11.59 -20.03 -8.84
CA GLU A 47 -11.80 -20.82 -10.05
C GLU A 47 -12.17 -19.95 -11.25
N SER A 48 -12.79 -18.80 -11.01
CA SER A 48 -13.31 -17.89 -12.05
C SER A 48 -12.41 -16.70 -12.36
N THR A 49 -11.35 -16.46 -11.58
CA THR A 49 -10.43 -15.32 -11.75
C THR A 49 -8.96 -15.74 -11.60
N ASP A 50 -8.03 -14.94 -12.13
CA ASP A 50 -6.60 -15.15 -11.89
C ASP A 50 -6.13 -14.48 -10.58
N ILE A 51 -7.07 -14.07 -9.71
CA ILE A 51 -6.76 -13.32 -8.49
C ILE A 51 -6.49 -14.28 -7.34
N LYS A 52 -5.32 -14.14 -6.73
CA LYS A 52 -4.96 -14.88 -5.51
C LYS A 52 -5.24 -14.05 -4.25
N ILE A 53 -5.64 -14.70 -3.16
CA ILE A 53 -5.76 -14.09 -1.82
C ILE A 53 -4.58 -14.62 -1.01
N ASP A 54 -3.43 -14.01 -1.25
CA ASP A 54 -2.17 -14.48 -0.67
C ASP A 54 -1.88 -13.86 0.71
N HIS A 55 -2.74 -12.93 1.17
CA HIS A 55 -2.52 -12.12 2.37
C HIS A 55 -3.47 -12.52 3.51
N LEU A 56 -3.01 -13.40 4.41
CA LEU A 56 -3.72 -13.68 5.68
C LEU A 56 -3.85 -12.41 6.54
N HIS A 57 -2.85 -11.54 6.43
CA HIS A 57 -2.71 -10.25 7.10
C HIS A 57 -2.33 -9.24 6.03
N PHE A 58 -2.77 -8.00 6.19
CA PHE A 58 -2.57 -6.99 5.17
C PHE A 58 -1.90 -5.73 5.72
N GLY A 59 -0.79 -5.36 5.09
CA GLY A 59 0.10 -4.29 5.50
C GLY A 59 1.04 -4.67 6.63
N LEU A 60 2.27 -4.16 6.57
CA LEU A 60 3.21 -4.18 7.67
C LEU A 60 3.75 -2.76 7.91
N ILE A 61 3.68 -2.29 9.15
CA ILE A 61 4.16 -0.96 9.54
C ILE A 61 5.36 -1.13 10.46
N CYS A 62 6.50 -0.59 10.04
CA CYS A 62 7.72 -0.48 10.82
C CYS A 62 7.97 0.99 11.17
N LYS A 63 8.15 1.30 12.45
CA LYS A 63 8.47 2.65 12.92
C LYS A 63 9.72 2.61 13.76
N PHE A 64 10.69 3.47 13.41
CA PHE A 64 11.90 3.67 14.19
C PHE A 64 11.76 4.87 15.13
N ASP A 65 12.34 4.76 16.31
CA ASP A 65 12.35 5.83 17.30
C ASP A 65 13.22 7.01 16.86
N ASN A 66 14.32 6.72 16.17
CA ASN A 66 15.25 7.70 15.61
C ASN A 66 15.28 7.64 14.08
N PRO A 67 15.58 8.76 13.39
CA PRO A 67 15.67 8.78 11.93
C PRO A 67 16.74 7.81 11.41
N ILE A 68 16.35 6.94 10.48
CA ILE A 68 17.23 5.96 9.85
C ILE A 68 17.42 6.28 8.38
N GLU A 69 18.68 6.40 7.98
CA GLU A 69 19.09 6.34 6.58
C GLU A 69 19.22 4.87 6.16
N THR A 70 18.68 4.52 4.99
CA THR A 70 18.82 3.16 4.44
C THR A 70 18.79 3.16 2.93
N SER A 71 19.42 2.16 2.33
CA SER A 71 19.11 1.73 0.97
C SER A 71 17.96 0.72 1.03
N MET A 72 17.00 0.84 0.11
CA MET A 72 15.92 -0.14 -0.07
C MET A 72 16.09 -0.96 -1.35
N HIS A 73 16.94 -0.49 -2.25
CA HIS A 73 17.25 -1.09 -3.53
C HIS A 73 18.71 -0.80 -3.89
N ASP A 74 19.25 -1.51 -4.88
CA ASP A 74 20.57 -1.24 -5.45
C ASP A 74 20.53 -0.17 -6.56
N ASP A 75 21.70 0.13 -7.13
CA ASP A 75 21.88 1.10 -8.22
C ASP A 75 21.12 0.71 -9.49
N GLU A 76 20.90 -0.59 -9.71
CA GLU A 76 20.12 -1.15 -10.81
C GLU A 76 18.60 -1.15 -10.54
N MET A 77 18.15 -0.54 -9.45
CA MET A 77 16.75 -0.42 -9.04
C MET A 77 16.11 -1.79 -8.74
N ASN A 78 16.88 -2.77 -8.29
CA ASN A 78 16.36 -4.03 -7.78
C ASN A 78 15.99 -3.85 -6.31
N LEU A 79 14.72 -4.12 -5.97
CA LEU A 79 14.28 -4.09 -4.58
C LEU A 79 15.02 -5.17 -3.78
N ASP A 80 15.46 -4.82 -2.55
CA ASP A 80 16.09 -5.79 -1.67
C ASP A 80 15.26 -7.07 -1.56
N HIS A 81 15.94 -8.22 -1.63
CA HIS A 81 15.28 -9.51 -1.72
C HIS A 81 14.45 -9.85 -0.48
N HIS A 82 14.88 -9.46 0.73
CA HIS A 82 14.10 -9.67 1.94
C HIS A 82 12.86 -8.77 1.94
N LEU A 83 12.98 -7.52 1.47
CA LEU A 83 11.81 -6.66 1.30
C LEU A 83 10.80 -7.27 0.31
N ARG A 84 11.24 -7.89 -0.79
CA ARG A 84 10.36 -8.60 -1.73
C ARG A 84 9.60 -9.75 -1.07
N GLU A 85 10.25 -10.55 -0.23
CA GLU A 85 9.61 -11.64 0.52
C GLU A 85 8.57 -11.11 1.52
N ILE A 86 8.89 -10.01 2.22
CA ILE A 86 7.96 -9.40 3.17
C ILE A 86 6.77 -8.76 2.43
N VAL A 87 7.00 -8.07 1.31
CA VAL A 87 5.93 -7.53 0.45
C VAL A 87 5.03 -8.65 -0.06
N TYR A 88 5.61 -9.77 -0.50
CA TYR A 88 4.85 -10.93 -0.95
C TYR A 88 3.94 -11.47 0.17
N THR A 89 4.44 -11.50 1.41
CA THR A 89 3.70 -12.05 2.55
C THR A 89 2.59 -11.12 3.04
N TYR A 90 2.90 -9.83 3.26
CA TYR A 90 2.01 -8.88 3.93
C TYR A 90 1.35 -7.87 2.99
N GLY A 91 1.73 -7.81 1.71
CA GLY A 91 1.33 -6.73 0.82
C GLY A 91 2.17 -5.46 1.08
N PRO A 92 1.56 -4.27 1.18
CA PRO A 92 2.32 -3.04 1.32
C PRO A 92 3.15 -2.97 2.61
N LEU A 93 4.37 -2.46 2.50
CA LEU A 93 5.22 -2.12 3.64
C LEU A 93 5.20 -0.61 3.84
N ILE A 94 5.13 -0.16 5.08
CA ILE A 94 5.17 1.24 5.46
C ILE A 94 6.25 1.42 6.51
N PHE A 95 7.22 2.28 6.21
CA PHE A 95 8.31 2.65 7.10
C PHE A 95 8.13 4.09 7.55
N LYS A 96 8.25 4.32 8.86
CA LYS A 96 8.19 5.65 9.49
C LYS A 96 9.53 5.96 10.16
N ASN A 97 9.94 7.22 10.04
CA ASN A 97 11.24 7.71 10.46
C ASN A 97 12.40 7.06 9.69
N VAL A 98 12.17 6.79 8.41
CA VAL A 98 13.15 6.17 7.50
C VAL A 98 13.22 7.01 6.23
N TYR A 99 14.43 7.28 5.75
CA TYR A 99 14.68 7.97 4.50
C TYR A 99 15.75 7.26 3.69
N LEU A 100 15.70 7.47 2.37
CA LEU A 100 16.70 6.93 1.46
C LEU A 100 18.01 7.69 1.60
N ASP A 101 19.11 6.99 1.40
CA ASP A 101 20.44 7.60 1.39
C ASP A 101 20.61 8.68 0.32
N SER A 102 21.70 9.43 0.42
CA SER A 102 21.97 10.56 -0.47
C SER A 102 22.12 10.18 -1.95
N GLU A 103 22.49 8.94 -2.26
CA GLU A 103 22.67 8.43 -3.62
C GLU A 103 21.31 8.13 -4.26
N HIS A 104 20.38 7.55 -3.48
CA HIS A 104 19.09 7.10 -3.98
C HIS A 104 17.95 8.11 -3.81
N ARG A 105 18.02 9.03 -2.83
CA ARG A 105 16.89 9.92 -2.49
C ARG A 105 16.44 10.87 -3.61
N ASN A 106 17.34 11.20 -4.52
CA ASN A 106 17.05 12.07 -5.68
C ASN A 106 16.67 11.30 -6.96
N VAL A 107 16.67 9.96 -6.92
CA VAL A 107 16.32 9.10 -8.06
C VAL A 107 14.80 8.96 -8.18
N GLY A 108 14.28 8.87 -9.41
CA GLY A 108 12.87 8.60 -9.70
C GLY A 108 12.09 9.81 -10.18
N HIS A 109 10.78 9.80 -9.94
CA HIS A 109 9.87 10.87 -10.34
C HIS A 109 9.06 11.38 -9.15
N ARG A 110 8.44 12.55 -9.30
CA ARG A 110 7.46 13.07 -8.35
C ARG A 110 6.07 12.94 -8.92
N ASN A 111 5.14 12.38 -8.15
CA ASN A 111 3.77 12.21 -8.62
C ASN A 111 2.72 12.70 -7.62
N ARG A 112 1.57 13.11 -8.16
CA ARG A 112 0.33 13.35 -7.43
C ARG A 112 -0.75 12.51 -8.10
N PHE A 113 -1.29 11.55 -7.36
CA PHE A 113 -2.34 10.70 -7.88
C PHE A 113 -3.73 11.35 -7.70
N PRO A 114 -4.68 11.09 -8.61
CA PRO A 114 -6.07 11.52 -8.45
C PRO A 114 -6.71 10.93 -7.18
N HIS A 115 -7.72 11.62 -6.66
CA HIS A 115 -8.45 11.19 -5.47
C HIS A 115 -9.26 9.93 -5.74
N LEU A 116 -9.17 8.93 -4.85
CA LEU A 116 -9.98 7.70 -4.85
C LEU A 116 -10.02 6.94 -6.20
N ASN A 117 -9.04 7.21 -7.06
CA ASN A 117 -8.86 6.47 -8.30
C ASN A 117 -7.81 5.37 -8.04
N PHE A 118 -8.30 4.16 -7.76
CA PHE A 118 -7.47 2.99 -7.53
C PHE A 118 -6.90 2.48 -8.84
N HIS A 119 -5.59 2.33 -8.90
CA HIS A 119 -4.90 1.90 -10.09
C HIS A 119 -3.64 1.11 -9.77
N ARG A 120 -3.12 0.46 -10.81
CA ARG A 120 -1.78 -0.16 -10.82
C ARG A 120 -0.94 0.61 -11.83
N ASP A 121 0.24 1.04 -11.43
CA ASP A 121 1.15 1.76 -12.34
C ASP A 121 1.82 0.82 -13.34
N ARG A 122 1.86 -0.47 -13.02
CA ARG A 122 2.57 -1.52 -13.73
C ARG A 122 1.71 -2.78 -13.79
N ASN A 123 1.85 -3.55 -14.86
CA ASN A 123 1.23 -4.86 -15.00
C ASN A 123 2.30 -5.97 -14.96
N ALA A 124 1.86 -7.22 -14.99
CA ALA A 124 2.75 -8.38 -14.90
C ALA A 124 3.79 -8.49 -16.06
N SER A 125 3.60 -7.76 -17.16
CA SER A 125 4.56 -7.72 -18.28
C SER A 125 5.66 -6.68 -18.08
N ASN A 126 5.54 -5.78 -17.11
CA ASN A 126 6.58 -4.81 -16.81
C ASN A 126 7.70 -5.45 -15.97
N PRO A 127 8.99 -5.15 -16.27
CA PRO A 127 10.12 -5.71 -15.52
C PRO A 127 10.28 -5.12 -14.12
N THR A 128 9.58 -4.02 -13.81
CA THR A 128 9.64 -3.31 -12.53
C THR A 128 8.28 -3.37 -11.81
N PRO A 129 7.91 -4.51 -11.20
CA PRO A 129 6.57 -4.68 -10.64
C PRO A 129 6.38 -3.92 -9.32
N TYR A 130 7.45 -3.54 -8.61
CA TYR A 130 7.33 -2.88 -7.32
C TYR A 130 7.28 -1.36 -7.47
N SER A 131 6.41 -0.71 -6.69
CA SER A 131 6.44 0.75 -6.51
C SER A 131 6.98 1.08 -5.12
N LEU A 132 7.92 2.01 -5.07
CA LEU A 132 8.38 2.64 -3.83
C LEU A 132 7.95 4.11 -3.85
N PHE A 133 7.16 4.50 -2.85
CA PHE A 133 6.78 5.88 -2.60
C PHE A 133 7.55 6.42 -1.40
N SER A 134 7.96 7.68 -1.46
CA SER A 134 8.72 8.30 -0.37
C SER A 134 8.28 9.74 -0.11
N ARG A 135 8.23 10.10 1.18
CA ARG A 135 8.27 11.47 1.66
C ARG A 135 9.67 11.75 2.21
N ASP A 136 10.47 12.50 1.47
CA ASP A 136 11.86 12.82 1.82
C ASP A 136 11.90 14.01 2.80
N PRO A 137 12.47 13.85 4.02
CA PRO A 137 12.54 14.94 5.00
C PRO A 137 13.50 16.07 4.60
N PHE A 138 14.36 15.87 3.60
CA PHE A 138 15.30 16.88 3.10
C PHE A 138 14.79 17.62 1.86
N ASP A 139 13.68 17.18 1.27
CA ASP A 139 13.07 17.82 0.11
C ASP A 139 12.15 18.96 0.55
N THR A 140 12.41 20.17 0.07
CA THR A 140 11.66 21.37 0.43
C THR A 140 10.18 21.31 0.04
N GLU A 141 9.78 20.46 -0.92
CA GLU A 141 8.37 20.23 -1.26
C GLU A 141 7.72 19.23 -0.28
N GLN A 142 8.48 18.30 0.31
CA GLN A 142 7.97 17.13 1.05
C GLN A 142 8.20 17.20 2.57
N VAL A 143 8.97 18.19 3.04
CA VAL A 143 9.39 18.34 4.43
C VAL A 143 8.20 18.49 5.39
N GLU A 144 7.12 19.14 4.96
CA GLU A 144 5.92 19.34 5.79
C GLU A 144 4.98 18.13 5.78
N PRO A 145 4.22 17.88 6.87
CA PRO A 145 3.17 16.86 6.88
C PRO A 145 2.19 17.04 5.71
N ARG A 146 1.89 15.95 5.02
CA ARG A 146 0.92 15.92 3.93
C ARG A 146 -0.50 15.85 4.48
N THR A 147 -1.44 16.45 3.75
CA THR A 147 -2.88 16.41 4.08
C THR A 147 -3.64 15.28 3.38
N SER A 148 -2.95 14.50 2.54
CA SER A 148 -3.50 13.35 1.83
C SER A 148 -2.67 12.11 2.11
N SER A 149 -3.33 10.96 2.12
CA SER A 149 -2.72 9.65 2.30
C SER A 149 -2.63 8.87 0.98
N THR A 150 -1.91 7.76 1.01
CA THR A 150 -2.04 6.71 -0.01
C THR A 150 -2.87 5.56 0.57
N LEU A 151 -3.87 5.11 -0.18
CA LEU A 151 -4.66 3.92 0.12
C LEU A 151 -4.13 2.73 -0.67
N PHE A 152 -4.24 1.54 -0.09
CA PHE A 152 -3.89 0.29 -0.74
C PHE A 152 -5.01 -0.74 -0.56
N VAL A 153 -5.29 -1.47 -1.63
CA VAL A 153 -6.21 -2.62 -1.61
C VAL A 153 -5.63 -3.75 -2.47
N PRO A 154 -5.73 -5.01 -2.05
CA PRO A 154 -5.45 -6.14 -2.92
C PRO A 154 -6.43 -6.21 -4.09
N ASN A 155 -6.02 -6.81 -5.21
CA ASN A 155 -6.87 -7.04 -6.37
C ASN A 155 -8.20 -7.72 -6.01
N ILE A 156 -8.20 -8.67 -5.07
CA ILE A 156 -9.42 -9.38 -4.67
C ILE A 156 -10.43 -8.43 -4.03
N THR A 157 -9.97 -7.53 -3.17
CA THR A 157 -10.85 -6.57 -2.49
C THR A 157 -11.45 -5.60 -3.49
N ALA A 158 -10.65 -5.15 -4.47
CA ALA A 158 -11.15 -4.30 -5.55
C ALA A 158 -12.16 -5.05 -6.44
N TYR A 159 -11.90 -6.32 -6.76
CA TYR A 159 -12.82 -7.18 -7.52
C TYR A 159 -14.15 -7.33 -6.80
N LEU A 160 -14.12 -7.69 -5.51
CA LEU A 160 -15.31 -7.82 -4.66
C LEU A 160 -16.09 -6.50 -4.57
N GLN A 161 -15.40 -5.37 -4.45
CA GLN A 161 -16.04 -4.06 -4.47
C GLN A 161 -16.74 -3.78 -5.81
N CYS A 162 -16.14 -4.15 -6.94
CA CYS A 162 -16.81 -4.02 -8.24
C CYS A 162 -18.08 -4.87 -8.33
N LEU A 163 -18.10 -6.08 -7.74
CA LEU A 163 -19.31 -6.89 -7.68
C LEU A 163 -20.38 -6.24 -6.78
N GLN A 164 -19.99 -5.77 -5.60
CA GLN A 164 -20.85 -5.04 -4.66
C GLN A 164 -21.52 -3.84 -5.34
N GLU A 165 -20.74 -3.06 -6.09
CA GLU A 165 -21.20 -1.87 -6.83
C GLU A 165 -21.92 -2.22 -8.15
N LYS A 166 -22.02 -3.50 -8.51
CA LYS A 166 -22.61 -4.02 -9.77
C LYS A 166 -21.92 -3.51 -11.04
N ARG A 167 -20.60 -3.31 -10.98
CA ARG A 167 -19.75 -2.78 -12.06
C ARG A 167 -18.99 -3.91 -12.77
N TYR A 168 -19.73 -4.92 -13.21
CA TYR A 168 -19.18 -6.15 -13.78
C TYR A 168 -18.26 -5.92 -15.01
N GLY A 169 -18.52 -4.88 -15.81
CA GLY A 169 -17.69 -4.53 -16.96
C GLY A 169 -16.23 -4.16 -16.63
N LEU A 170 -15.92 -3.85 -15.35
CA LEU A 170 -14.55 -3.55 -14.91
C LEU A 170 -13.72 -4.79 -14.57
N VAL A 171 -14.38 -5.93 -14.40
CA VAL A 171 -13.77 -7.18 -13.93
C VAL A 171 -13.94 -8.32 -14.95
N GLU A 172 -14.22 -7.99 -16.20
CA GLU A 172 -14.30 -8.96 -17.30
C GLU A 172 -12.93 -9.64 -17.55
N GLY A 173 -12.96 -10.87 -18.05
CA GLY A 173 -11.74 -11.65 -18.32
C GLY A 173 -11.15 -12.24 -17.04
N ASN A 174 -9.96 -11.80 -16.65
CA ASN A 174 -9.22 -12.37 -15.53
C ASN A 174 -9.52 -11.72 -14.16
N GLY A 175 -10.50 -10.80 -14.10
CA GLY A 175 -10.91 -10.09 -12.89
C GLY A 175 -10.01 -8.93 -12.48
N LEU A 176 -8.86 -8.71 -13.14
CA LEU A 176 -7.88 -7.71 -12.71
C LEU A 176 -8.25 -6.29 -13.13
N ILE A 177 -8.48 -5.43 -12.13
CA ILE A 177 -8.78 -4.01 -12.33
C ILE A 177 -7.49 -3.23 -12.62
N GLN A 178 -7.46 -2.51 -13.74
CA GLN A 178 -6.33 -1.64 -14.10
C GLN A 178 -6.43 -0.28 -13.41
N ASN A 179 -7.62 0.33 -13.48
CA ASN A 179 -7.94 1.66 -12.97
C ASN A 179 -9.44 1.74 -12.73
N SER A 180 -9.87 2.17 -11.54
CA SER A 180 -11.26 2.52 -11.25
C SER A 180 -11.36 3.41 -10.02
N GLU A 181 -12.36 4.29 -10.01
CA GLU A 181 -12.87 4.85 -8.76
C GLU A 181 -13.63 3.74 -8.01
N LEU A 182 -13.35 3.51 -6.74
CA LEU A 182 -14.03 2.51 -5.91
C LEU A 182 -14.51 3.19 -4.63
N TYR A 183 -15.53 2.63 -3.97
CA TYR A 183 -16.08 3.12 -2.70
C TYR A 183 -16.75 4.51 -2.82
N LEU A 184 -17.37 4.80 -3.96
CA LEU A 184 -17.96 6.12 -4.24
C LEU A 184 -19.10 6.49 -3.27
N GLU A 185 -19.84 5.49 -2.78
CA GLU A 185 -20.99 5.67 -1.89
C GLU A 185 -20.67 5.30 -0.42
N ASP A 186 -19.45 4.83 -0.14
CA ASP A 186 -19.05 4.35 1.17
C ASP A 186 -18.36 5.45 2.01
N ASP A 187 -18.52 5.41 3.33
CA ASP A 187 -17.70 6.23 4.23
C ASP A 187 -16.31 5.58 4.34
N MET A 188 -15.34 6.09 3.59
CA MET A 188 -13.96 5.59 3.62
C MET A 188 -13.37 5.46 5.04
N ARG A 189 -13.82 6.26 6.01
CA ARG A 189 -13.31 6.19 7.40
C ARG A 189 -13.68 4.88 8.10
N SER A 190 -14.77 4.23 7.72
CA SER A 190 -15.13 2.91 8.26
C SER A 190 -14.38 1.76 7.59
N LEU A 191 -13.89 1.97 6.36
CA LEU A 191 -13.17 0.97 5.58
C LEU A 191 -11.66 0.96 5.86
N ILE A 192 -11.11 2.14 6.15
CA ILE A 192 -9.70 2.33 6.46
C ILE A 192 -9.33 1.56 7.73
N ASN A 193 -8.22 0.82 7.64
CA ASN A 193 -7.72 -0.12 8.65
C ASN A 193 -8.62 -1.34 8.93
N ASP A 194 -9.68 -1.55 8.16
CA ASP A 194 -10.50 -2.76 8.20
C ASP A 194 -10.32 -3.61 6.93
N ILE A 195 -10.61 -3.03 5.76
CA ILE A 195 -10.41 -3.67 4.46
C ILE A 195 -9.54 -2.84 3.50
N VAL A 196 -9.30 -1.57 3.80
CA VAL A 196 -8.41 -0.66 3.05
C VAL A 196 -7.25 -0.25 3.93
N LEU A 197 -6.01 -0.44 3.48
CA LEU A 197 -4.83 0.04 4.21
C LEU A 197 -4.55 1.51 3.85
N GLU A 198 -4.25 2.32 4.86
CA GLU A 198 -3.85 3.72 4.68
C GLU A 198 -2.39 3.96 5.12
N ASN A 199 -1.61 4.63 4.28
CA ASN A 199 -0.41 5.34 4.70
C ASN A 199 -0.68 6.84 4.78
N PRO A 200 -0.97 7.40 5.96
CA PRO A 200 -1.05 8.84 6.13
C PRO A 200 0.36 9.41 6.10
N TRP A 201 0.65 10.24 5.09
CA TRP A 201 1.95 10.89 4.89
C TRP A 201 2.12 12.12 5.79
N ASN A 202 1.73 12.00 7.06
CA ASN A 202 1.50 13.11 7.97
C ASN A 202 2.42 13.10 9.20
N GLU A 203 3.52 12.36 9.16
CA GLU A 203 4.49 12.44 10.25
C GLU A 203 5.05 13.88 10.35
N PRO A 204 5.53 14.31 11.53
CA PRO A 204 6.06 15.66 11.72
C PRO A 204 7.16 16.04 10.74
N ASN A 205 7.38 17.36 10.60
CA ASN A 205 8.50 17.90 9.84
C ASN A 205 9.83 17.24 10.27
N GLY A 206 10.66 16.89 9.30
CA GLY A 206 11.93 16.21 9.51
C GLY A 206 11.84 14.69 9.61
N THR A 207 10.64 14.11 9.49
CA THR A 207 10.45 12.65 9.51
C THR A 207 10.36 12.09 8.09
N GLY A 208 11.22 11.12 7.77
CA GLY A 208 11.12 10.38 6.52
C GLY A 208 10.06 9.29 6.56
N GLU A 209 9.38 9.08 5.44
CA GLU A 209 8.38 8.03 5.29
C GLU A 209 8.57 7.31 3.96
N ILE A 210 8.45 5.99 3.95
CA ILE A 210 8.55 5.17 2.75
C ILE A 210 7.39 4.18 2.74
N SER A 211 6.79 3.92 1.57
CA SER A 211 5.91 2.78 1.37
C SER A 211 6.28 1.99 0.13
N ILE A 212 6.20 0.67 0.20
CA ILE A 212 6.56 -0.25 -0.88
C ILE A 212 5.37 -1.15 -1.17
N LEU A 213 5.05 -1.41 -2.44
CA LEU A 213 3.98 -2.33 -2.85
C LEU A 213 4.36 -3.10 -4.11
N ASP A 214 3.70 -4.23 -4.34
CA ASP A 214 3.75 -4.98 -5.59
C ASP A 214 2.53 -4.66 -6.48
N ASN A 215 2.76 -4.01 -7.62
CA ASN A 215 1.68 -3.60 -8.53
C ASN A 215 0.98 -4.80 -9.17
N ARG A 216 1.52 -6.01 -9.09
CA ARG A 216 0.85 -7.19 -9.64
C ARG A 216 -0.36 -7.57 -8.79
N THR A 217 -0.28 -7.37 -7.49
CA THR A 217 -1.28 -7.83 -6.52
C THR A 217 -2.05 -6.70 -5.84
N ILE A 218 -1.51 -5.47 -5.83
CA ILE A 218 -2.04 -4.33 -5.09
C ILE A 218 -2.42 -3.17 -6.01
N LEU A 219 -3.61 -2.61 -5.81
CA LEU A 219 -4.01 -1.29 -6.30
C LEU A 219 -3.74 -0.24 -5.24
N HIS A 220 -3.48 0.98 -5.68
CA HIS A 220 -3.34 2.13 -4.79
C HIS A 220 -4.05 3.37 -5.32
N ALA A 221 -4.39 4.28 -4.42
CA ALA A 221 -5.04 5.56 -4.72
C ALA A 221 -4.54 6.67 -3.77
N SER A 222 -4.72 7.94 -4.13
CA SER A 222 -4.59 9.03 -3.15
C SER A 222 -5.92 9.31 -2.46
N TYR A 223 -5.89 9.57 -1.15
CA TYR A 223 -7.06 9.95 -0.38
C TYR A 223 -6.89 11.33 0.25
N TYR A 224 -7.71 12.28 -0.20
CA TYR A 224 -7.76 13.65 0.29
C TYR A 224 -8.97 13.75 1.23
N GLN A 225 -8.73 13.65 2.55
CA GLN A 225 -9.79 13.80 3.56
C GLN A 225 -10.55 15.13 3.40
N ASN A 226 -9.85 16.16 2.91
CA ASN A 226 -10.45 17.38 2.41
C ASN A 226 -10.12 17.55 0.92
N ILE A 227 -11.10 17.29 0.05
CA ILE A 227 -10.93 17.34 -1.42
C ILE A 227 -10.51 18.73 -1.94
N THR A 228 -10.77 19.79 -1.17
CA THR A 228 -10.36 21.15 -1.53
C THR A 228 -8.87 21.42 -1.28
N MET A 229 -8.21 20.57 -0.48
CA MET A 229 -6.79 20.70 -0.17
C MET A 229 -5.96 19.82 -1.09
N LYS A 230 -5.34 20.45 -2.10
CA LYS A 230 -4.33 19.78 -2.92
C LYS A 230 -3.06 19.58 -2.10
N SER A 231 -2.68 18.33 -1.88
CA SER A 231 -1.38 18.00 -1.28
C SER A 231 -0.24 18.03 -2.30
N TYR A 232 1.00 18.18 -1.84
CA TYR A 232 2.18 18.18 -2.72
C TYR A 232 2.47 16.77 -3.31
N ARG A 233 3.42 16.70 -4.24
CA ARG A 233 3.85 15.45 -4.90
C ARG A 233 4.84 14.69 -4.04
N ILE A 234 4.72 13.37 -4.00
CA ILE A 234 5.67 12.49 -3.31
C ILE A 234 6.62 11.83 -4.30
N GLY A 235 7.77 11.36 -3.82
CA GLY A 235 8.70 10.58 -4.62
C GLY A 235 8.10 9.22 -5.01
N VAL A 236 8.35 8.78 -6.24
CA VAL A 236 7.89 7.51 -6.81
C VAL A 236 9.02 6.86 -7.60
N ARG A 237 9.28 5.58 -7.33
CA ARG A 237 10.23 4.73 -8.04
C ARG A 237 9.56 3.43 -8.45
N TYR A 238 9.97 2.89 -9.59
CA TYR A 238 9.56 1.57 -10.06
C TYR A 238 10.77 0.65 -10.01
N LEU A 239 10.65 -0.43 -9.24
CA LEU A 239 11.76 -1.32 -8.89
C LEU A 239 11.51 -2.73 -9.41
N GLN A 240 12.59 -3.46 -9.71
CA GLN A 240 12.58 -4.88 -10.11
C GLN A 240 12.42 -5.81 -8.90
#